data_AF-A0A941V8W8-F1
#
_entry.id   AF-A0A941V8W8-F1
#
_cell.length_a   1.000
_cell.length_b   1.000
_cell.length_c   1.000
_cell.angle_alpha   90.00
_cell.angle_beta   90.00
_cell.angle_gamma   90.00
#
_symmetry.space_group_name_H-M   'P 1'
#
loop_
_entity.id
_entity.type
_entity.pdbx_description
1 polymer ?
#
loop_
_entity_poly.entity_id
_entity_poly.type
_entity_poly.pdbx_seq_one_letter_code
_entity_poly.pdbx_strand_id
1 'polypeptide(L)'
;MGAMATRKQHETTLEAERTRLQAPPMFKVLLLNDDYTPMDFVVIVLQKFFGMDREQATRVMLAVHHEGRGVCGTFPRDVAATKVEQVGSFARQNQHPLACVMEEA
;
A
#
# COMPACT_ATOMS: atom_id res chain seq x y z
N MET A 1 -17.35 69.01 27.94
CA MET A 1 -16.81 68.36 26.73
C MET A 1 -15.60 67.55 27.13
N GLY A 2 -15.54 66.27 26.76
CA GLY A 2 -14.38 65.40 26.97
C GLY A 2 -14.76 63.99 27.41
N ALA A 3 -15.41 63.23 26.53
CA ALA A 3 -15.77 61.83 26.80
C ALA A 3 -14.51 60.95 26.77
N MET A 4 -14.27 60.20 27.86
CA MET A 4 -13.20 59.21 27.92
C MET A 4 -13.53 58.03 27.00
N ALA A 5 -12.67 57.80 26.00
CA ALA A 5 -12.76 56.67 25.09
C ALA A 5 -12.38 55.37 25.81
N THR A 6 -13.33 54.46 25.94
CA THR A 6 -13.12 53.09 26.45
C THR A 6 -12.42 52.25 25.40
N ARG A 7 -11.18 51.84 25.70
CA ARG A 7 -10.40 50.92 24.87
C ARG A 7 -10.96 49.50 25.05
N LYS A 8 -11.76 49.03 24.10
CA LYS A 8 -12.16 47.61 24.03
C LYS A 8 -10.92 46.77 23.72
N GLN A 9 -10.49 45.95 24.68
CA GLN A 9 -9.49 44.92 24.43
C GLN A 9 -10.13 43.83 23.57
N HIS A 10 -9.52 43.56 22.42
CA HIS A 10 -9.85 42.39 21.60
C HIS A 10 -9.09 41.19 22.19
N GLU A 11 -9.77 40.44 23.05
CA GLU A 11 -9.34 39.10 23.42
C GLU A 11 -9.53 38.20 22.19
N THR A 12 -8.42 37.84 21.55
CA THR A 12 -8.43 36.98 20.37
C THR A 12 -8.24 35.55 20.84
N THR A 13 -9.34 34.85 21.08
CA THR A 13 -9.32 33.43 21.43
C THR A 13 -9.01 32.64 20.16
N LEU A 14 -7.81 32.07 20.08
CA LEU A 14 -7.44 31.13 19.02
C LEU A 14 -8.15 29.79 19.32
N GLU A 15 -9.31 29.58 18.71
CA GLU A 15 -9.93 28.25 18.66
C GLU A 15 -9.05 27.35 17.79
N ALA A 16 -8.47 26.31 18.39
CA ALA A 16 -7.70 25.32 17.66
C ALA A 16 -8.66 24.54 16.73
N GLU A 17 -8.67 24.89 15.45
CA GLU A 17 -9.33 24.09 14.42
C GLU A 17 -8.73 22.67 14.44
N ARG A 18 -9.51 21.71 14.93
CA ARG A 18 -9.17 20.29 14.80
C ARG A 18 -9.41 19.88 13.35
N THR A 19 -8.43 20.13 12.48
CA THR A 19 -8.44 19.57 11.12
C THR A 19 -8.50 18.05 11.23
N ARG A 20 -9.63 17.45 10.83
CA ARG A 20 -9.77 15.99 10.77
C ARG A 20 -8.88 15.48 9.64
N LEU A 21 -7.73 14.91 9.98
CA LEU A 21 -6.88 14.22 9.01
C LEU A 21 -7.68 13.04 8.43
N GLN A 22 -7.89 13.03 7.11
CA GLN A 22 -8.46 11.87 6.43
C GLN A 22 -7.47 10.71 6.49
N ALA A 23 -7.99 9.50 6.65
CA ALA A 23 -7.18 8.29 6.57
C ALA A 23 -6.55 8.18 5.16
N PRO A 24 -5.30 7.71 5.05
CA PRO A 24 -4.66 7.57 3.75
C PRO A 24 -5.39 6.55 2.87
N PRO A 25 -5.42 6.76 1.54
CA PRO A 25 -5.99 5.80 0.62
C PRO A 25 -5.19 4.49 0.68
N MET A 26 -5.93 3.38 0.68
CA MET A 26 -5.37 2.03 0.76
C MET A 26 -5.31 1.42 -0.65
N PHE A 27 -4.30 0.61 -0.88
CA PHE A 27 -4.02 -0.02 -2.17
C PHE A 27 -3.82 -1.51 -1.99
N LYS A 28 -4.46 -2.31 -2.85
CA LYS A 28 -4.17 -3.74 -2.97
C LYS A 28 -2.90 -3.91 -3.79
N VAL A 29 -1.99 -4.77 -3.34
CA VAL A 29 -0.84 -5.24 -4.13
C VAL A 29 -1.18 -6.61 -4.69
N LEU A 30 -0.97 -6.79 -5.99
CA LEU A 30 -1.33 -8.01 -6.71
C LEU A 30 -0.15 -8.56 -7.49
N LEU A 31 -0.06 -9.89 -7.55
CA LEU A 31 0.73 -10.59 -8.56
C LEU A 31 -0.18 -10.98 -9.73
N LEU A 32 0.35 -10.88 -10.94
CA LEU A 32 -0.33 -11.28 -12.17
C LEU A 32 0.28 -12.57 -12.72
N ASN A 33 -0.56 -13.41 -13.30
CA ASN A 33 -0.14 -14.67 -13.89
C ASN A 33 0.70 -14.44 -15.16
N ASP A 34 1.62 -15.37 -15.40
CA ASP A 34 2.40 -15.49 -16.62
C ASP A 34 2.81 -16.97 -16.80
N ASP A 35 3.22 -17.35 -18.01
CA ASP A 35 3.50 -18.76 -18.35
C ASP A 35 4.95 -19.20 -18.05
N TYR A 36 5.79 -18.33 -17.49
CA TYR A 36 7.25 -18.56 -17.40
C TYR A 36 7.79 -18.52 -15.97
N THR A 37 7.13 -17.84 -15.04
CA THR A 37 7.56 -17.74 -13.65
C THR A 37 7.23 -19.04 -12.90
N PRO A 38 8.21 -19.74 -12.30
CA PRO A 38 7.96 -20.96 -11.54
C PRO A 38 7.06 -20.74 -10.31
N MET A 39 6.18 -21.70 -10.02
CA MET A 39 5.28 -21.64 -8.86
C MET A 39 6.04 -21.46 -7.53
N ASP A 40 7.15 -22.18 -7.33
CA ASP A 40 7.97 -22.04 -6.13
C ASP A 40 8.61 -20.66 -6.00
N PHE A 41 8.93 -20.00 -7.13
CA PHE A 41 9.43 -18.62 -7.11
C PHE A 41 8.35 -17.66 -6.60
N VAL A 42 7.10 -17.82 -7.05
CA VAL A 42 5.96 -17.04 -6.55
C VAL A 42 5.77 -17.25 -5.04
N VAL A 43 5.89 -18.49 -4.55
CA VAL A 43 5.82 -18.77 -3.10
C VAL A 43 6.94 -18.05 -2.34
N ILE A 44 8.19 -18.08 -2.84
CA ILE A 44 9.31 -17.35 -2.23
C ILE A 44 9.04 -15.85 -2.17
N VAL A 45 8.49 -15.26 -3.23
CA VAL A 45 8.11 -13.83 -3.28
C VAL A 45 7.10 -13.51 -2.18
N LEU A 46 6.05 -14.32 -2.06
CA LEU A 46 4.98 -14.13 -1.08
C LEU A 46 5.49 -14.25 0.36
N GLN A 47 6.35 -15.23 0.65
CA GLN A 47 6.96 -15.38 1.97
C GLN A 47 7.92 -14.22 2.30
N LYS A 48 8.79 -13.85 1.34
CA LYS A 48 9.85 -12.86 1.56
C LYS A 48 9.34 -11.43 1.69
N PHE A 49 8.41 -11.01 0.84
CA PHE A 49 8.00 -9.60 0.75
C PHE A 49 6.65 -9.32 1.43
N PHE A 50 5.82 -10.34 1.66
CA PHE A 50 4.50 -10.18 2.27
C PHE A 50 4.38 -10.89 3.62
N GLY A 51 5.43 -11.60 4.07
CA GLY A 51 5.47 -12.23 5.39
C GLY A 51 4.48 -13.38 5.54
N MET A 52 4.02 -13.95 4.43
CA MET A 52 3.12 -15.10 4.44
C MET A 52 3.85 -16.36 4.91
N ASP A 53 3.14 -17.22 5.63
CA ASP A 53 3.59 -18.60 5.79
C ASP A 53 3.48 -19.37 4.45
N ARG A 54 4.03 -20.59 4.40
CA ARG A 54 4.05 -21.42 3.18
C ARG A 54 2.63 -21.74 2.70
N GLU A 55 1.69 -22.02 3.60
CA GLU A 55 0.33 -22.41 3.22
C GLU A 55 -0.45 -21.24 2.63
N GLN A 56 -0.38 -20.07 3.27
CA GLN A 56 -0.93 -18.80 2.79
C GLN A 56 -0.36 -18.44 1.43
N ALA A 57 0.98 -18.49 1.29
CA ALA A 57 1.66 -18.21 0.04
C ALA A 57 1.24 -19.19 -1.07
N THR A 58 1.06 -20.47 -0.75
CA THR A 58 0.62 -21.47 -1.73
C THR A 58 -0.81 -21.20 -2.21
N ARG A 59 -1.72 -20.81 -1.31
CA ARG A 59 -3.09 -20.42 -1.69
C ARG A 59 -3.11 -19.22 -2.62
N VAL A 60 -2.34 -18.17 -2.31
CA VAL A 60 -2.27 -16.98 -3.16
C VAL A 60 -1.59 -17.30 -4.49
N MET A 61 -0.53 -18.11 -4.51
CA MET A 61 0.11 -18.58 -5.75
C MET A 61 -0.89 -19.33 -6.65
N LEU A 62 -1.71 -20.22 -6.08
CA LEU A 62 -2.73 -20.94 -6.85
C LEU A 62 -3.82 -19.99 -7.38
N ALA A 63 -4.19 -18.96 -6.63
CA ALA A 63 -5.10 -17.92 -7.12
C ALA A 63 -4.49 -17.16 -8.31
N VAL A 64 -3.22 -16.77 -8.23
CA VAL A 64 -2.50 -16.18 -9.38
C VAL A 64 -2.61 -17.12 -10.58
N HIS A 65 -2.27 -18.40 -10.41
CA HIS A 65 -2.24 -19.36 -11.50
C HIS A 65 -3.62 -19.62 -12.16
N HIS A 66 -4.66 -19.82 -11.36
CA HIS A 66 -5.98 -20.20 -11.87
C HIS A 66 -6.88 -19.00 -12.23
N GLU A 67 -6.74 -17.88 -11.53
CA GLU A 67 -7.61 -16.70 -11.67
C GLU A 67 -6.94 -15.56 -12.43
N GLY A 68 -5.67 -15.73 -12.83
CA GLY A 68 -4.89 -14.74 -13.56
C GLY A 68 -4.26 -13.66 -12.66
N ARG A 69 -4.67 -13.56 -11.39
CA ARG A 69 -4.13 -12.63 -10.41
C ARG A 69 -4.38 -13.09 -8.98
N GLY A 70 -3.55 -12.63 -8.04
CA GLY A 70 -3.72 -12.91 -6.61
C GLY A 70 -3.38 -11.71 -5.76
N VAL A 71 -4.21 -11.42 -4.75
CA VAL A 71 -3.99 -10.32 -3.81
C VAL A 71 -2.96 -10.74 -2.76
N CYS A 72 -1.88 -9.98 -2.67
CA CYS A 72 -0.79 -10.24 -1.72
C CYS A 72 -0.99 -9.49 -0.39
N GLY A 73 -1.75 -8.39 -0.41
CA GLY A 73 -2.09 -7.61 0.78
C GLY A 73 -2.57 -6.21 0.43
N THR A 74 -3.03 -5.48 1.45
CA THR A 74 -3.54 -4.11 1.33
C THR A 74 -2.69 -3.18 2.19
N PHE A 75 -2.19 -2.10 1.60
CA PHE A 75 -1.23 -1.19 2.24
C PHE A 75 -1.52 0.27 1.89
N PRO A 76 -1.03 1.24 2.68
CA PRO A 76 -0.97 2.64 2.23
C PRO A 76 -0.15 2.75 0.95
N ARG A 77 -0.49 3.74 0.12
CA ARG A 77 0.12 3.94 -1.22
C ARG A 77 1.64 3.77 -1.27
N ASP A 78 2.37 4.40 -0.36
CA ASP A 78 3.85 4.40 -0.41
C ASP A 78 4.44 3.03 -0.06
N VAL A 79 3.79 2.30 0.85
CA VAL A 79 4.17 0.92 1.20
C VAL A 79 3.84 -0.02 0.04
N ALA A 80 2.67 0.14 -0.59
CA ALA A 80 2.29 -0.63 -1.77
C ALA A 80 3.30 -0.41 -2.92
N ALA A 81 3.65 0.84 -3.21
CA ALA A 81 4.61 1.21 -4.25
C ALA A 81 5.99 0.58 -4.00
N THR A 82 6.48 0.66 -2.75
CA THR A 82 7.77 0.05 -2.36
C THR A 82 7.73 -1.47 -2.56
N LYS A 83 6.64 -2.15 -2.19
CA LYS A 83 6.51 -3.59 -2.39
C LYS A 83 6.48 -3.97 -3.87
N VAL A 84 5.77 -3.22 -4.70
CA VAL A 84 5.76 -3.41 -6.16
C VAL A 84 7.18 -3.32 -6.74
N GLU A 85 7.93 -2.28 -6.36
CA GLU A 85 9.30 -2.09 -6.82
C GLU A 85 10.26 -3.21 -6.36
N GLN A 86 10.17 -3.61 -5.09
CA GLN A 86 10.99 -4.68 -4.51
C GLN A 86 10.74 -6.02 -5.20
N VAL A 87 9.48 -6.40 -5.38
CA VAL A 87 9.09 -7.65 -6.04
C VAL A 87 9.51 -7.63 -7.51
N GLY A 88 9.21 -6.55 -8.23
CA GLY A 88 9.58 -6.43 -9.64
C GLY A 88 11.10 -6.46 -9.86
N SER A 89 11.88 -5.83 -8.98
CA SER A 89 13.34 -5.88 -9.04
C SER A 89 13.88 -7.29 -8.75
N PHE A 90 13.33 -7.97 -7.75
CA PHE A 90 13.70 -9.35 -7.43
C PHE A 90 13.36 -10.31 -8.56
N ALA A 91 12.19 -10.18 -9.19
CA ALA A 91 11.80 -10.97 -10.36
C ALA A 91 12.79 -10.79 -11.53
N ARG A 92 13.12 -9.54 -11.88
CA ARG A 92 14.11 -9.25 -12.94
C ARG A 92 15.49 -9.81 -12.64
N GLN A 93 15.97 -9.69 -11.41
CA GLN A 93 17.28 -10.24 -11.00
C GLN A 93 17.34 -11.77 -11.13
N ASN A 94 16.19 -12.45 -10.97
CA ASN A 94 16.06 -13.90 -11.13
C ASN A 94 15.55 -14.30 -12.52
N GLN A 95 15.51 -13.37 -13.48
CA GLN A 95 15.13 -13.62 -14.88
C GLN A 95 13.69 -14.15 -15.04
N HIS A 96 12.77 -13.72 -14.18
CA HIS A 96 11.35 -14.04 -14.28
C HIS A 96 10.52 -12.82 -14.71
N PRO A 97 9.52 -12.98 -15.60
CA PRO A 97 8.68 -11.88 -16.05
C PRO A 97 7.53 -11.54 -15.07
N LEU A 98 7.51 -12.13 -13.87
CA LEU A 98 6.49 -11.93 -12.84
C LEU A 98 6.15 -10.45 -12.63
N ALA A 99 4.91 -10.09 -12.93
CA ALA A 99 4.41 -8.74 -12.74
C ALA A 99 3.77 -8.57 -11.35
N CYS A 100 4.15 -7.49 -10.69
CA CYS A 100 3.57 -7.03 -9.43
C CYS A 100 2.98 -5.63 -9.66
N VAL A 101 1.73 -5.41 -9.27
CA VAL A 101 1.02 -4.14 -9.49
C VAL A 101 0.26 -3.73 -8.22
N MET A 102 -0.22 -2.48 -8.19
CA MET A 102 -1.13 -2.01 -7.15
C MET A 102 -2.35 -1.30 -7.75
N GLU A 103 -3.51 -1.47 -7.12
CA GLU A 103 -4.77 -0.80 -7.46
C GLU A 103 -5.41 -0.23 -6.19
N GLU A 104 -6.21 0.83 -6.33
CA GLU A 104 -6.96 1.40 -5.20
C GLU A 104 -7.93 0.36 -4.63
N ALA A 105 -7.99 0.24 -3.30
CA ALA A 105 -8.65 -0.86 -2.60
C ALA A 105 -10.18 -0.77 -2.59
#